data_AF-A0A1S0Z7Q1-F1
#
_entry.id   AF-A0A1S0Z7Q1-F1
#
_cell.length_a   1.000
_cell.length_b   1.000
_cell.length_c   1.000
_cell.angle_alpha   90.00
_cell.angle_beta   90.00
_cell.angle_gamma   90.00
#
_symmetry.space_group_name_H-M   'P 1'
#
loop_
_entity.id
_entity.type
_entity.pdbx_description
1 polymer ?
#
loop_
_entity_poly.entity_id
_entity_poly.type
_entity_poly.pdbx_seq_one_letter_code
_entity_poly.pdbx_strand_id
1 'polypeptide(L)'
;MSLWMGILTFSLLCLCLFLQLRQVNRFLREHNAPALPTRLSDSVSLLFLLLGMFLVYQGNMHALLMFTALLPLLWLDAWQHWLPLRFTNAFWCAGLLVRLLPDGQFLSLQQALFNSIVMFCLMWGVWWSVKRLCGREALGRGDVHLIAGLFAWLPATTALYSCGFAFLMMIVAVIRKPQPLAPWLCLSLLAGQFTGDATLLRS
;
A
#
# COMPACT_ATOMS: atom_id res chain seq x y z
N MET A 1 -1.16 26.93 -1.53
CA MET A 1 -2.48 26.44 -1.06
C MET A 1 -3.19 27.56 -0.34
N SER A 2 -4.46 27.83 -0.66
CA SER A 2 -5.26 28.76 0.15
C SER A 2 -5.62 28.12 1.50
N LEU A 3 -5.82 28.93 2.55
CA LEU A 3 -6.16 28.45 3.88
C LEU A 3 -7.44 27.59 3.86
N TRP A 4 -8.43 27.99 3.06
CA TRP A 4 -9.68 27.26 2.83
C TRP A 4 -9.47 25.88 2.19
N MET A 5 -8.59 25.78 1.19
CA MET A 5 -8.23 24.49 0.60
C MET A 5 -7.60 23.57 1.64
N GLY A 6 -6.70 24.10 2.49
CA GLY A 6 -6.05 23.32 3.54
C GLY A 6 -7.03 22.77 4.58
N ILE A 7 -8.01 23.57 5.01
CA ILE A 7 -9.06 23.13 5.94
C ILE A 7 -9.93 22.04 5.32
N LEU A 8 -10.33 22.24 4.05
CA LEU A 8 -11.14 21.27 3.31
C LEU A 8 -10.40 19.94 3.14
N THR A 9 -9.13 19.98 2.74
CA THR A 9 -8.31 18.78 2.54
C THR A 9 -8.10 18.04 3.85
N PHE A 10 -7.78 18.74 4.93
CA PHE A 10 -7.65 18.14 6.25
C PHE A 10 -8.95 17.45 6.69
N SER A 11 -10.09 18.12 6.51
CA SER A 11 -11.41 17.58 6.86
C SER A 11 -11.75 16.33 6.06
N LEU A 12 -11.45 16.32 4.75
CA LEU A 12 -11.65 15.16 3.88
C LEU A 12 -10.74 13.99 4.27
N LEU A 13 -9.48 14.24 4.61
CA LEU A 13 -8.56 13.21 5.07
C LEU A 13 -9.02 12.61 6.41
N CYS A 14 -9.49 13.44 7.34
CA CYS A 14 -10.09 12.98 8.60
C CYS A 14 -11.34 12.13 8.36
N LEU A 15 -12.22 12.54 7.45
CA LEU A 15 -13.40 11.77 7.07
C LEU A 15 -13.01 10.41 6.47
N CYS A 16 -12.02 10.38 5.58
CA CYS A 16 -11.51 9.16 4.97
C CYS A 16 -10.96 8.20 6.04
N LEU A 17 -10.12 8.70 6.95
CA LEU A 17 -9.59 7.93 8.08
C LEU A 17 -10.70 7.33 8.93
N PHE A 18 -11.71 8.13 9.27
CA PHE A 18 -12.84 7.69 10.07
C PHE A 18 -13.62 6.54 9.39
N LEU A 19 -13.88 6.66 8.09
CA LEU A 19 -14.57 5.63 7.33
C LEU A 19 -13.74 4.34 7.24
N GLN A 20 -12.44 4.44 6.97
CA GLN A 20 -11.56 3.28 6.85
C GLN A 20 -11.34 2.58 8.19
N LEU A 21 -11.15 3.32 9.29
CA LEU A 21 -11.08 2.75 10.64
C LEU A 21 -12.37 2.02 11.01
N ARG A 22 -13.53 2.56 10.63
CA ARG A 22 -14.82 1.87 10.81
C ARG A 22 -14.89 0.58 10.01
N GLN A 23 -14.43 0.57 8.75
CA GLN A 23 -14.40 -0.62 7.91
C GLN A 23 -13.47 -1.70 8.49
N VAL A 24 -12.26 -1.33 8.91
CA VAL A 24 -11.28 -2.27 9.48
C VAL A 24 -11.78 -2.84 10.81
N ASN A 25 -12.29 -2.01 11.72
CA ASN A 25 -12.85 -2.49 12.99
C ASN A 25 -14.12 -3.32 12.81
N ARG A 26 -14.91 -3.08 11.75
CA ARG A 26 -16.03 -3.97 11.40
C ARG A 26 -15.51 -5.33 10.93
N PHE A 27 -14.51 -5.34 10.04
CA PHE A 27 -13.92 -6.57 9.54
C PHE A 27 -13.29 -7.42 10.66
N LEU A 28 -12.57 -6.80 11.60
CA LEU A 28 -11.99 -7.51 12.75
C LEU A 28 -13.07 -8.15 13.63
N ARG A 29 -14.17 -7.42 13.89
CA ARG A 29 -15.33 -7.95 14.64
C ARG A 29 -16.00 -9.13 13.93
N GLU A 30 -16.16 -9.07 12.61
CA GLU A 30 -16.74 -10.16 11.81
C GLU A 30 -15.93 -11.47 11.92
N HIS A 31 -14.63 -11.39 12.25
CA HIS A 31 -13.73 -12.55 12.33
C HIS A 31 -13.24 -12.84 13.76
N ASN A 32 -13.93 -12.30 14.79
CA ASN A 32 -13.58 -12.48 16.21
C ASN A 32 -12.13 -12.11 16.56
N ALA A 33 -11.53 -11.19 15.79
CA ALA A 33 -10.19 -10.69 16.05
C ALA A 33 -10.23 -9.51 17.03
N PRO A 34 -9.18 -9.31 17.86
CA PRO A 34 -9.12 -8.16 18.76
C PRO A 34 -9.14 -6.85 17.97
N ALA A 35 -9.86 -5.86 18.50
CA ALA A 35 -9.94 -4.53 17.90
C ALA A 35 -8.56 -3.88 17.78
N LEU A 36 -8.41 -2.95 16.83
CA LEU A 36 -7.16 -2.22 16.64
C LEU A 36 -6.80 -1.46 17.93
N PRO A 37 -5.56 -1.58 18.44
CA PRO A 37 -5.13 -0.79 19.57
C PRO A 37 -5.09 0.69 19.19
N THR A 38 -5.64 1.54 20.07
CA THR A 38 -5.73 2.99 19.85
C THR A 38 -4.38 3.61 19.51
N ARG A 39 -3.32 3.24 20.23
CA ARG A 39 -1.95 3.75 19.98
C ARG A 39 -1.48 3.52 18.54
N LEU A 40 -1.73 2.34 17.97
CA LEU A 40 -1.32 2.02 16.60
C LEU A 40 -2.18 2.78 15.60
N SER A 41 -3.51 2.75 15.81
CA SER A 41 -4.48 3.48 15.00
C SER A 41 -4.12 4.97 14.93
N ASP A 42 -3.89 5.60 16.08
CA ASP A 42 -3.62 7.04 16.20
C ASP A 42 -2.28 7.41 15.58
N SER A 43 -1.22 6.63 15.85
CA SER A 43 0.11 6.88 15.29
C SER A 43 0.12 6.81 13.76
N VAL A 44 -0.49 5.76 13.20
CA VAL A 44 -0.61 5.59 11.74
C VAL A 44 -1.52 6.66 11.12
N SER A 45 -2.61 7.02 11.80
CA SER A 45 -3.52 8.09 11.34
C SER A 45 -2.83 9.45 11.29
N LEU A 46 -2.04 9.79 12.31
CA LEU A 46 -1.27 11.03 12.36
C LEU A 46 -0.21 11.09 11.25
N LEU A 47 0.54 9.99 11.06
CA LEU A 47 1.52 9.88 9.97
C LEU A 47 0.84 10.06 8.61
N PHE A 48 -0.33 9.44 8.43
CA PHE A 48 -1.10 9.54 7.19
C PHE A 48 -1.66 10.96 6.97
N LEU A 49 -2.13 11.66 8.01
CA LEU A 49 -2.57 13.05 7.89
C LEU A 49 -1.42 13.97 7.44
N LEU A 50 -0.25 13.83 8.06
CA LEU A 50 0.94 14.60 7.69
C LEU A 50 1.34 14.31 6.24
N LEU A 51 1.41 13.03 5.88
CA LEU A 51 1.73 12.62 4.51
C LEU A 51 0.68 13.10 3.51
N GLY A 52 -0.60 12.97 3.83
CA GLY A 52 -1.69 13.38 2.94
C GLY A 52 -1.68 14.88 2.68
N MET A 53 -1.46 15.69 3.71
CA MET A 53 -1.30 17.14 3.56
C MET A 53 -0.07 17.49 2.72
N PHE A 54 1.05 16.80 2.92
CA PHE A 54 2.27 16.97 2.10
C PHE A 54 2.04 16.61 0.63
N LEU A 55 1.37 15.48 0.34
CA LEU A 55 1.10 15.04 -1.03
C LEU A 55 0.11 15.95 -1.76
N VAL A 56 -0.90 16.46 -1.06
CA VAL A 56 -1.82 17.47 -1.61
C VAL A 56 -1.07 18.77 -1.90
N TYR A 57 -0.18 19.19 -1.01
CA TYR A 57 0.66 20.37 -1.23
C TYR A 57 1.55 20.23 -2.48
N GLN A 58 2.12 19.05 -2.70
CA GLN A 58 2.89 18.71 -3.91
C GLN A 58 2.03 18.48 -5.16
N GLY A 59 0.70 18.50 -5.04
CA GLY A 59 -0.21 18.19 -6.14
C GLY A 59 -0.21 16.72 -6.59
N ASN A 60 0.41 15.80 -5.83
CA ASN A 60 0.55 14.40 -6.19
C ASN A 60 -0.68 13.57 -5.75
N MET A 61 -1.80 13.78 -6.45
CA MET A 61 -3.07 13.11 -6.17
C MET A 61 -3.01 11.59 -6.36
N HIS A 62 -2.19 11.10 -7.30
CA HIS A 62 -2.01 9.66 -7.52
C HIS A 62 -1.39 8.97 -6.31
N ALA A 63 -0.32 9.54 -5.75
CA ALA A 63 0.30 9.00 -4.55
C ALA A 63 -0.67 9.06 -3.36
N LEU A 64 -1.43 10.17 -3.22
CA LEU A 64 -2.44 10.28 -2.17
C LEU A 64 -3.45 9.13 -2.25
N LEU A 65 -4.02 8.87 -3.43
CA LEU A 65 -4.98 7.78 -3.63
C LEU A 65 -4.36 6.42 -3.33
N MET A 66 -3.12 6.17 -3.76
CA MET A 66 -2.41 4.92 -3.48
C MET A 66 -2.23 4.72 -1.95
N PHE A 67 -1.72 5.72 -1.23
CA PHE A 67 -1.54 5.63 0.22
C PHE A 67 -2.89 5.50 0.95
N THR A 68 -3.95 6.17 0.47
CA THR A 68 -5.30 5.99 1.05
C THR A 68 -5.78 4.54 0.90
N ALA A 69 -5.55 3.91 -0.27
CA ALA A 69 -5.97 2.55 -0.53
C ALA A 69 -5.12 1.52 0.24
N LEU A 70 -3.86 1.86 0.53
CA LEU A 70 -2.91 1.01 1.27
C LEU A 70 -3.15 1.06 2.79
N LEU A 71 -3.79 2.11 3.31
CA LEU A 71 -3.95 2.36 4.73
C LEU A 71 -4.69 1.25 5.52
N PRO A 72 -5.82 0.69 5.03
CA PRO A 72 -6.48 -0.43 5.70
C PRO A 72 -5.60 -1.67 5.80
N LEU A 73 -4.78 -1.92 4.77
CA LEU A 73 -3.86 -3.05 4.71
C LEU A 73 -2.73 -2.86 5.72
N LEU A 74 -2.23 -1.62 5.85
CA LEU A 74 -1.19 -1.27 6.82
C LEU A 74 -1.64 -1.55 8.27
N TRP A 75 -2.86 -1.15 8.65
CA TRP A 75 -3.37 -1.42 10.00
C TRP A 75 -3.54 -2.92 10.29
N LEU A 76 -4.10 -3.66 9.33
CA LEU A 76 -4.37 -5.09 9.50
C LEU A 76 -3.07 -5.91 9.56
N ASP A 77 -2.12 -5.58 8.70
CA ASP A 77 -0.83 -6.27 8.64
C ASP A 77 0.03 -5.93 9.86
N ALA A 78 0.11 -4.65 10.27
CA ALA A 78 0.85 -4.24 11.46
C ALA A 78 0.29 -4.84 12.77
N TRP A 79 -1.02 -5.10 12.82
CA TRP A 79 -1.67 -5.63 14.02
C TRP A 79 -1.65 -7.16 14.09
N GLN A 80 -2.12 -7.84 13.04
CA GLN A 80 -2.34 -9.29 13.05
C GLN A 80 -1.48 -10.06 12.03
N HIS A 81 -0.61 -9.39 11.26
CA HIS A 81 0.09 -9.99 10.12
C HIS A 81 -0.89 -10.66 9.15
N TRP A 82 -2.08 -10.04 9.03
CA TRP A 82 -3.18 -10.60 8.27
C TRP A 82 -3.58 -9.62 7.18
N LEU A 83 -3.37 -10.05 5.93
CA LEU A 83 -3.75 -9.33 4.72
C LEU A 83 -4.95 -10.02 4.08
N PRO A 84 -6.19 -9.54 4.31
CA PRO A 84 -7.37 -10.17 3.76
C PRO A 84 -7.49 -9.87 2.27
N LEU A 85 -7.82 -10.90 1.50
CA LEU A 85 -7.96 -10.79 0.04
C LEU A 85 -8.98 -9.72 -0.38
N ARG A 86 -10.00 -9.46 0.44
CA ARG A 86 -10.99 -8.40 0.20
C ARG A 86 -10.32 -7.02 0.07
N PHE A 87 -9.35 -6.71 0.92
CA PHE A 87 -8.66 -5.42 0.91
C PHE A 87 -7.56 -5.37 -0.16
N THR A 88 -6.81 -6.45 -0.36
CA THR A 88 -5.78 -6.50 -1.43
C THR A 88 -6.40 -6.41 -2.83
N ASN A 89 -7.56 -7.05 -3.03
CA ASN A 89 -8.27 -6.96 -4.30
C ASN A 89 -8.91 -5.57 -4.50
N ALA A 90 -9.44 -4.96 -3.43
CA ALA A 90 -9.91 -3.58 -3.49
C ALA A 90 -8.76 -2.61 -3.84
N PHE A 91 -7.58 -2.82 -3.27
CA PHE A 91 -6.37 -2.06 -3.61
C PHE A 91 -5.99 -2.22 -5.09
N TRP A 92 -5.97 -3.45 -5.62
CA TRP A 92 -5.70 -3.69 -7.04
C TRP A 92 -6.74 -3.03 -7.95
N CYS A 93 -8.04 -3.20 -7.66
CA CYS A 93 -9.11 -2.58 -8.43
C CYS A 93 -9.03 -1.05 -8.41
N ALA A 94 -8.76 -0.44 -7.25
CA ALA A 94 -8.60 1.00 -7.15
C ALA A 94 -7.44 1.51 -8.01
N GLY A 95 -6.32 0.78 -8.08
CA GLY A 95 -5.19 1.13 -8.95
C GLY A 95 -5.57 1.16 -10.42
N LEU A 96 -6.34 0.16 -10.88
CA LEU A 96 -6.85 0.11 -12.25
C LEU A 96 -7.87 1.22 -12.55
N LEU A 97 -8.78 1.50 -11.61
CA LEU A 97 -9.77 2.58 -11.76
C LEU A 97 -9.10 3.95 -11.88
N VAL A 98 -8.02 4.19 -11.12
CA VAL A 98 -7.24 5.43 -11.23
C VAL A 98 -6.61 5.59 -12.62
N ARG A 99 -6.32 4.49 -13.34
CA ARG A 99 -5.83 4.55 -14.74
C ARG A 99 -6.89 4.91 -15.76
N LEU A 100 -8.17 4.85 -15.39
CA LEU A 100 -9.27 5.29 -16.26
C LEU A 100 -9.48 6.80 -16.20
N LEU A 101 -8.87 7.50 -15.23
CA LEU A 101 -9.01 8.96 -15.13
C LEU A 101 -8.21 9.68 -16.24
N PRO A 102 -8.74 10.79 -16.80
CA PRO A 102 -8.14 11.50 -17.95
C PRO A 102 -6.69 11.99 -17.72
N ASP A 103 -6.30 12.21 -16.46
CA ASP A 103 -4.98 12.71 -16.07
C ASP A 103 -3.90 11.60 -15.96
N GLY A 104 -4.23 10.36 -16.32
CA GLY A 104 -3.35 9.19 -16.24
C GLY A 104 -2.22 9.17 -17.27
N GLN A 105 -1.35 10.18 -17.29
CA GLN A 105 -0.31 10.35 -18.32
C GLN A 105 0.86 9.36 -18.21
N PHE A 106 1.07 8.71 -17.05
CA PHE A 106 2.31 7.97 -16.79
C PHE A 106 2.27 6.47 -17.10
N LEU A 107 1.09 5.86 -17.25
CA LEU A 107 0.98 4.42 -17.51
C LEU A 107 -0.40 4.07 -18.08
N SER A 108 -0.43 3.41 -19.25
CA SER A 108 -1.70 3.05 -19.88
C SER A 108 -2.40 1.93 -19.12
N LEU A 109 -3.74 1.89 -19.18
CA LEU A 109 -4.53 0.83 -18.54
C LEU A 109 -4.06 -0.57 -18.96
N GLN A 110 -3.78 -0.76 -20.25
CA GLN A 110 -3.29 -2.03 -20.79
C GLN A 110 -1.94 -2.42 -20.19
N GLN A 111 -1.02 -1.47 -20.03
CA GLN A 111 0.26 -1.72 -19.37
C GLN A 111 0.08 -2.05 -17.88
N ALA A 112 -0.81 -1.35 -17.17
CA ALA A 112 -1.08 -1.62 -15.75
C ALA A 112 -1.62 -3.04 -15.56
N LEU A 113 -2.59 -3.42 -16.39
CA LEU A 113 -3.17 -4.75 -16.40
C LEU A 113 -2.12 -5.81 -16.74
N PHE A 114 -1.35 -5.60 -17.80
CA PHE A 114 -0.32 -6.56 -18.21
C PHE A 114 0.74 -6.75 -17.12
N ASN A 115 1.27 -5.66 -16.57
CA ASN A 115 2.26 -5.70 -15.48
C ASN A 115 1.72 -6.45 -14.27
N SER A 116 0.47 -6.17 -13.88
CA SER A 116 -0.16 -6.81 -12.74
C SER A 116 -0.44 -8.31 -12.99
N ILE A 117 -0.96 -8.69 -14.16
CA ILE A 117 -1.21 -10.09 -14.54
C ILE A 117 0.09 -10.89 -14.57
N VAL A 118 1.14 -10.35 -15.20
CA VAL A 118 2.46 -10.99 -15.23
C VAL A 118 2.97 -11.21 -13.80
N MET A 119 2.84 -10.20 -12.93
CA MET A 119 3.26 -10.33 -11.54
C MET A 119 2.41 -11.35 -10.75
N PHE A 120 1.10 -11.41 -10.99
CA PHE A 120 0.24 -12.46 -10.42
C PHE A 120 0.73 -13.85 -10.81
N CYS A 121 1.02 -14.09 -12.09
CA CYS A 121 1.54 -15.36 -12.58
C CYS A 121 2.89 -15.73 -11.94
N LEU A 122 3.81 -14.76 -11.87
CA LEU A 122 5.13 -14.96 -11.24
C LEU A 122 5.01 -15.30 -9.76
N MET A 123 4.26 -14.49 -8.99
CA MET A 123 4.09 -14.72 -7.57
C MET A 123 3.30 -16.00 -7.27
N TRP A 124 2.36 -16.38 -8.15
CA TRP A 124 1.67 -17.66 -8.05
C TRP A 124 2.64 -18.84 -8.18
N GLY A 125 3.56 -18.78 -9.16
CA GLY A 125 4.62 -19.77 -9.35
C GLY A 125 5.57 -19.86 -8.14
N VAL A 126 5.99 -18.70 -7.59
CA VAL A 126 6.81 -18.65 -6.37
C VAL A 126 6.06 -19.24 -5.18
N TRP A 127 4.82 -18.82 -4.94
CA TRP A 127 3.99 -19.31 -3.84
C TRP A 127 3.84 -20.83 -3.89
N TRP A 128 3.54 -21.38 -5.07
CA TRP A 128 3.39 -22.81 -5.24
C TRP A 128 4.70 -23.57 -5.04
N SER A 129 5.82 -23.02 -5.54
CA SER A 129 7.14 -23.63 -5.38
C SER A 129 7.58 -23.65 -3.91
N VAL A 130 7.43 -22.53 -3.21
CA VAL A 130 7.72 -22.42 -1.77
C VAL A 130 6.82 -23.35 -0.96
N LYS A 131 5.52 -23.42 -1.29
CA LYS A 131 4.57 -24.32 -0.64
C LYS A 131 4.99 -25.79 -0.79
N ARG A 132 5.44 -26.19 -1.99
CA ARG A 132 5.94 -27.56 -2.24
C ARG A 132 7.22 -27.86 -1.48
N LEU A 133 8.17 -26.94 -1.44
CA LEU A 133 9.46 -27.15 -0.79
C LEU A 133 9.36 -27.14 0.74
N CYS A 134 8.58 -26.22 1.32
CA CYS A 134 8.48 -26.08 2.77
C CYS A 134 7.42 -27.00 3.41
N GLY A 135 6.52 -27.60 2.62
CA GLY A 135 5.40 -28.42 3.13
C GLY A 135 4.36 -27.64 3.97
N ARG A 136 4.52 -26.33 4.10
CA ARG A 136 3.64 -25.40 4.82
C ARG A 136 3.48 -24.10 4.04
N GLU A 137 2.43 -23.35 4.33
CA GLU A 137 2.24 -22.00 3.76
C GLU A 137 3.23 -21.03 4.41
N ALA A 138 4.41 -20.90 3.79
CA ALA A 138 5.47 -20.00 4.24
C ALA A 138 5.26 -18.55 3.78
N LEU A 139 4.55 -18.33 2.67
CA LEU A 139 4.24 -17.00 2.12
C LEU A 139 2.73 -16.75 2.23
N GLY A 140 2.34 -15.61 2.80
CA GLY A 140 0.95 -15.21 2.92
C GLY A 140 0.31 -15.02 1.55
N ARG A 141 -0.89 -15.59 1.34
CA ARG A 141 -1.63 -15.37 0.08
C ARG A 141 -1.96 -13.89 -0.14
N GLY A 142 -2.16 -13.14 0.94
CA GLY A 142 -2.37 -11.70 0.91
C GLY A 142 -1.15 -10.93 0.38
N ASP A 143 0.05 -11.31 0.80
CA ASP A 143 1.31 -10.67 0.36
C ASP A 143 1.49 -10.77 -1.15
N VAL A 144 1.22 -11.94 -1.71
CA VAL A 144 1.24 -12.19 -3.17
C VAL A 144 0.31 -11.24 -3.91
N HIS A 145 -0.92 -11.07 -3.41
CA HIS A 145 -1.91 -10.19 -4.03
C HIS A 145 -1.59 -8.71 -3.82
N LEU A 146 -0.96 -8.36 -2.69
CA LEU A 146 -0.49 -7.01 -2.42
C LEU A 146 0.62 -6.60 -3.40
N ILE A 147 1.63 -7.46 -3.56
CA ILE A 147 2.74 -7.24 -4.48
C ILE A 147 2.20 -7.13 -5.91
N ALA A 148 1.38 -8.07 -6.36
CA ALA A 148 0.80 -8.01 -7.71
C ALA A 148 -0.15 -6.82 -7.91
N GLY A 149 -0.86 -6.42 -6.84
CA GLY A 149 -1.70 -5.23 -6.79
C GLY A 149 -0.90 -3.94 -7.00
N LEU A 150 0.30 -3.86 -6.43
CA LEU A 150 1.18 -2.68 -6.52
C LEU A 150 1.59 -2.37 -7.97
N PHE A 151 1.71 -3.40 -8.82
CA PHE A 151 2.04 -3.25 -10.24
C PHE A 151 0.91 -2.62 -11.07
N ALA A 152 -0.31 -2.52 -10.54
CA ALA A 152 -1.38 -1.72 -11.15
C ALA A 152 -1.21 -0.21 -10.86
N TRP A 153 -0.61 0.12 -9.71
CA TRP A 153 -0.41 1.50 -9.25
C TRP A 153 0.86 2.12 -9.79
N LEU A 154 1.90 1.33 -10.06
CA LEU A 154 3.24 1.83 -10.38
C LEU A 154 3.79 1.16 -11.64
N PRO A 155 4.65 1.85 -12.40
CA PRO A 155 5.49 1.20 -13.41
C PRO A 155 6.24 0.00 -12.84
N ALA A 156 6.39 -1.07 -13.64
CA ALA A 156 6.98 -2.32 -13.19
C ALA A 156 8.37 -2.15 -12.55
N THR A 157 9.19 -1.23 -13.07
CA THR A 157 10.51 -0.90 -12.52
C THR A 157 10.43 -0.32 -11.11
N THR A 158 9.60 0.71 -10.92
CA THR A 158 9.40 1.35 -9.61
C THR A 158 8.75 0.40 -8.60
N ALA A 159 7.79 -0.42 -9.04
CA ALA A 159 7.17 -1.43 -8.19
C ALA A 159 8.20 -2.46 -7.74
N LEU A 160 9.06 -2.94 -8.64
CA LEU A 160 10.10 -3.90 -8.33
C LEU A 160 11.16 -3.34 -7.37
N TYR A 161 11.62 -2.10 -7.59
CA TYR A 161 12.53 -1.42 -6.66
C TYR A 161 11.90 -1.23 -5.28
N SER A 162 10.63 -0.83 -5.23
CA SER A 162 9.94 -0.65 -3.95
C SER A 162 9.80 -1.97 -3.19
N CYS A 163 9.48 -3.07 -3.88
CA CYS A 163 9.41 -4.41 -3.30
C CYS A 163 10.80 -4.86 -2.82
N GLY A 164 11.83 -4.73 -3.66
CA GLY A 164 13.20 -5.11 -3.32
C GLY A 164 13.73 -4.37 -2.10
N PHE A 165 13.50 -3.06 -2.02
CA PHE A 165 13.89 -2.26 -0.86
C PHE A 165 13.08 -2.64 0.40
N ALA A 166 11.78 -2.92 0.27
CA ALA A 166 10.96 -3.41 1.37
C ALA A 166 11.48 -4.75 1.92
N PHE A 167 11.83 -5.71 1.04
CA PHE A 167 12.45 -6.98 1.43
C PHE A 167 13.80 -6.77 2.10
N LEU A 168 14.64 -5.86 1.60
CA LEU A 168 15.95 -5.57 2.19
C LEU A 168 15.81 -5.00 3.60
N MET A 169 14.93 -4.02 3.80
CA MET A 169 14.62 -3.46 5.12
C MET A 169 14.05 -4.52 6.07
N MET A 170 13.19 -5.40 5.54
CA MET A 170 12.63 -6.50 6.31
C MET A 170 13.72 -7.49 6.74
N ILE A 171 14.65 -7.89 5.88
CA ILE A 171 15.75 -8.80 6.23
C ILE A 171 16.61 -8.23 7.37
N VAL A 172 16.89 -6.93 7.36
CA VAL A 172 17.60 -6.25 8.46
C VAL A 172 16.81 -6.33 9.78
N ALA A 173 15.48 -6.23 9.72
CA ALA A 173 14.58 -6.29 10.88
C ALA A 173 14.23 -7.73 11.36
N VAL A 174 14.36 -8.73 10.49
CA VAL A 174 13.99 -10.14 10.72
C VAL A 174 14.85 -10.82 11.78
N ILE A 175 15.98 -10.23 12.17
CA ILE A 175 16.87 -10.74 13.23
C ILE A 175 16.14 -10.94 14.57
N ARG A 176 14.95 -10.34 14.77
CA ARG A 176 14.21 -10.45 16.04
C ARG A 176 12.90 -11.24 15.97
N LYS A 177 12.03 -11.01 14.98
CA LYS A 177 10.68 -11.64 14.87
C LYS A 177 10.15 -11.59 13.43
N PRO A 178 9.21 -12.48 13.02
CA PRO A 178 8.50 -12.33 11.75
C PRO A 178 7.89 -10.92 11.67
N GLN A 179 8.10 -10.25 10.54
CA GLN A 179 7.70 -8.86 10.33
C GLN A 179 6.57 -8.78 9.29
N PRO A 180 5.66 -7.80 9.44
CA PRO A 180 4.60 -7.52 8.46
C PRO A 180 5.15 -6.78 7.23
N LEU A 181 4.71 -7.13 6.02
CA LEU A 181 5.25 -6.60 4.77
C LEU A 181 4.77 -5.18 4.45
N ALA A 182 3.49 -4.88 4.67
CA ALA A 182 2.86 -3.62 4.28
C ALA A 182 3.51 -2.39 4.93
N PRO A 183 3.91 -2.38 6.22
CA PRO A 183 4.66 -1.27 6.80
C PRO A 183 5.97 -0.94 6.08
N TRP A 184 6.76 -1.96 5.74
CA TRP A 184 8.03 -1.77 5.04
C TRP A 184 7.82 -1.32 3.59
N LEU A 185 6.76 -1.81 2.96
CA LEU A 185 6.36 -1.40 1.63
C LEU A 185 5.93 0.08 1.60
N CYS A 186 5.13 0.53 2.58
CA CYS A 186 4.78 1.95 2.74
C CYS A 186 6.02 2.83 2.93
N LEU A 187 6.98 2.39 3.74
CA LEU A 187 8.22 3.14 4.02
C LEU A 187 9.13 3.22 2.79
N SER A 188 9.21 2.13 2.03
CA SER A 188 9.90 2.06 0.74
C SER A 188 9.31 3.03 -0.29
N LEU A 189 7.98 3.06 -0.40
CA LEU A 189 7.27 3.97 -1.30
C LEU A 189 7.48 5.43 -0.90
N LEU A 190 7.43 5.73 0.41
CA LEU A 190 7.74 7.05 0.93
C LEU A 190 9.17 7.49 0.56
N ALA A 191 10.16 6.62 0.77
CA ALA A 191 11.55 6.91 0.40
C ALA A 191 11.70 7.15 -1.12
N GLY A 192 10.97 6.38 -1.93
CA GLY A 192 10.91 6.57 -3.38
C GLY A 192 10.37 7.95 -3.78
N GLN A 193 9.30 8.44 -3.12
CA GLN A 193 8.73 9.77 -3.38
C GLN A 193 9.74 10.89 -3.12
N PHE A 194 10.48 10.83 -2.00
CA PHE A 194 11.52 11.82 -1.69
C PHE A 194 12.72 11.76 -2.66
N THR A 195 12.99 10.59 -3.24
CA THR A 195 14.11 10.41 -4.18
C THR A 195 13.73 10.82 -5.60
N GLY A 196 12.47 10.62 -6.02
CA GLY A 196 11.97 11.00 -7.34
C GLY A 196 12.05 12.51 -7.62
N ASP A 197 11.80 13.33 -6.59
CA ASP A 197 11.94 14.79 -6.68
C ASP A 197 13.42 15.21 -6.88
N ALA A 198 14.37 14.45 -6.34
CA ALA A 198 15.80 14.73 -6.50
C ALA A 198 16.30 14.47 -7.94
N THR A 199 15.64 13.57 -8.68
CA THR A 199 15.96 13.35 -10.11
C THR A 199 15.40 14.44 -11.03
N LEU A 200 14.28 15.09 -10.67
CA LEU A 200 13.69 16.19 -11.45
C LEU A 200 14.39 17.54 -11.24
N LEU A 201 15.11 17.73 -10.13
CA LEU A 201 15.93 18.93 -9.88
C LEU A 201 17.33 18.86 -10.53
N ARG A 202 17.64 17.80 -11.27
CA ARG A 202 18.95 17.55 -11.88
C ARG A 202 18.94 17.44 -13.41
N SER A 203 17.80 17.64 -14.05
CA SER A 203 17.63 17.77 -15.51
C SER A 203 17.27 19.21 -15.87
#